data_AF-A0A929XAV0-F1
#
_entry.id   AF-A0A929XAV0-F1
#
_cell.length_a   1.000
_cell.length_b   1.000
_cell.length_c   1.000
_cell.angle_alpha   90.00
_cell.angle_beta   90.00
_cell.angle_gamma   90.00
#
_symmetry.space_group_name_H-M   'P 1'
#
loop_
_entity.id
_entity.type
_entity.pdbx_description
1 polymer ?
#
loop_
_entity_poly.entity_id
_entity_poly.type
_entity_poly.pdbx_seq_one_letter_code
_entity_poly.pdbx_strand_id
1 'polypeptide(L)' 'NNTVLEEGAAYSDGGRVLSVTTMGESLSACREKIYAHIGEIHFDGATYRTDIGIPVE' A
#
# COMPACT_ATOMS: atom_id res chain seq x y z
N ASN A 1 -7.01 -7.53 -6.23
CA ASN A 1 -6.07 -7.96 -5.19
C ASN A 1 -6.77 -8.98 -4.30
N ASN A 2 -6.02 -9.75 -3.53
CA ASN A 2 -6.50 -10.87 -2.71
C ASN A 2 -7.10 -10.37 -1.38
N THR A 3 -8.26 -9.71 -1.45
CA THR A 3 -9.05 -9.24 -0.31
C THR A 3 -10.47 -9.74 -0.45
N VAL A 4 -11.05 -10.24 0.63
CA VAL A 4 -12.47 -10.63 0.74
C VAL A 4 -13.19 -9.73 1.74
N LEU A 5 -14.47 -9.47 1.51
CA LEU A 5 -15.35 -8.75 2.44
C LEU A 5 -16.32 -9.74 3.07
N GLU A 6 -16.26 -9.90 4.38
CA GLU A 6 -17.17 -10.78 5.15
C GLU A 6 -17.68 -10.04 6.38
N GLU A 7 -18.98 -10.14 6.65
CA GLU A 7 -19.62 -9.57 7.84
C GLU A 7 -19.30 -8.08 8.11
N GLY A 8 -19.04 -7.31 7.03
CA GLY A 8 -18.72 -5.88 7.11
C GLY A 8 -17.25 -5.57 7.42
N ALA A 9 -16.38 -6.57 7.47
CA ALA A 9 -14.94 -6.44 7.63
C ALA A 9 -14.18 -6.93 6.39
N ALA A 10 -12.94 -6.47 6.22
CA ALA A 10 -12.06 -6.87 5.12
C ALA A 10 -10.98 -7.83 5.62
N TYR A 11 -10.75 -8.91 4.89
CA TYR A 11 -9.78 -9.96 5.22
C TYR A 11 -8.82 -10.23 4.05
N SER A 12 -7.59 -10.66 4.37
CA SER A 12 -6.64 -11.13 3.36
C SER A 12 -7.02 -12.50 2.82
N ASP A 13 -6.97 -12.69 1.50
CA ASP A 13 -7.38 -13.93 0.82
C ASP A 13 -6.31 -14.42 -0.19
N GLY A 14 -5.03 -14.36 0.23
CA GLY A 14 -3.88 -14.79 -0.57
C GLY A 14 -2.72 -13.79 -0.56
N GLY A 15 -1.71 -14.03 -1.41
CA GLY A 15 -0.41 -13.33 -1.34
C GLY A 15 -0.47 -11.80 -1.47
N ARG A 16 -0.85 -11.25 -2.64
CA ARG A 16 -0.94 -9.79 -2.84
C ARG A 16 -2.30 -9.27 -2.40
N VAL A 17 -2.36 -8.70 -1.20
CA VAL A 17 -3.63 -8.32 -0.55
C VAL A 17 -4.23 -7.04 -1.12
N LEU A 18 -3.47 -5.95 -1.22
CA LEU A 18 -3.97 -4.65 -1.68
C LEU A 18 -2.88 -3.82 -2.37
N SER A 19 -3.30 -2.78 -3.09
CA SER A 19 -2.43 -1.81 -3.75
C SER A 19 -2.83 -0.41 -3.28
N VAL A 20 -1.87 0.34 -2.76
CA VAL A 20 -2.07 1.75 -2.37
C VAL A 20 -1.51 2.62 -3.48
N THR A 21 -2.31 3.58 -3.95
CA THR A 21 -1.94 4.52 -5.00
C THR A 21 -2.31 5.93 -4.56
N THR A 22 -1.54 6.93 -5.01
CA THR A 22 -1.85 8.35 -4.80
C THR A 22 -1.59 9.13 -6.08
N MET A 23 -2.10 10.37 -6.12
CA MET A 23 -1.82 11.34 -7.18
C MET A 23 -1.10 12.56 -6.62
N GLY A 24 -0.23 13.15 -7.43
CA GLY A 24 0.62 14.28 -7.07
C GLY A 24 1.31 14.84 -8.30
N GLU A 25 1.87 16.04 -8.15
CA GLU A 25 2.49 16.79 -9.25
C GLU A 25 3.84 16.21 -9.69
N SER A 26 4.42 15.32 -8.89
CA SER A 26 5.67 14.63 -9.18
C SER A 26 5.72 13.25 -8.54
N LEU A 27 6.66 12.41 -9.00
CA LEU A 27 6.91 11.09 -8.40
C LEU A 27 7.32 11.22 -6.91
N SER A 28 8.12 12.23 -6.56
CA SER A 28 8.52 12.48 -5.17
C SER A 28 7.32 12.83 -4.28
N ALA A 29 6.42 13.70 -4.77
CA ALA A 29 5.21 14.09 -4.04
C ALA A 29 4.27 12.89 -3.85
N CYS A 30 4.12 12.03 -4.87
CA CYS A 30 3.36 10.79 -4.73
C CYS A 30 4.00 9.83 -3.71
N ARG A 31 5.32 9.68 -3.77
CA ARG A 31 6.07 8.80 -2.86
C ARG A 31 5.91 9.25 -1.40
N GLU A 32 6.11 10.54 -1.14
CA GLU A 32 5.93 11.12 0.20
C GLU A 32 4.53 10.86 0.75
N LYS A 33 3.48 11.14 -0.04
CA LYS A 33 2.09 10.88 0.35
C LYS A 33 1.81 9.42 0.67
N ILE A 34 2.29 8.47 -0.15
CA ILE A 34 2.08 7.04 0.13
C ILE A 34 2.74 6.66 1.45
N TYR A 35 4.03 6.98 1.62
CA TYR A 35 4.76 6.52 2.79
C TYR A 35 4.41 7.27 4.09
N ALA A 36 3.80 8.45 4.01
CA ALA A 36 3.22 9.14 5.16
C ALA A 36 1.95 8.45 5.71
N HIS A 37 1.15 7.80 4.84
CA HIS A 37 -0.17 7.26 5.20
C HIS A 37 -0.28 5.73 5.15
N ILE A 38 0.63 5.03 4.47
CA ILE A 38 0.55 3.55 4.30
C ILE A 38 0.58 2.82 5.65
N GLY A 39 1.20 3.41 6.68
CA GLY A 39 1.22 2.86 8.05
C GLY A 39 -0.13 2.84 8.76
N GLU A 40 -1.13 3.57 8.25
CA GLU A 40 -2.51 3.50 8.77
C GLU A 40 -3.16 2.15 8.45
N ILE A 41 -2.72 1.48 7.38
CA ILE A 41 -3.18 0.15 6.99
C ILE A 41 -2.27 -0.89 7.64
N HIS A 42 -2.81 -1.68 8.56
CA HIS A 42 -2.07 -2.69 9.29
C HIS A 42 -2.91 -3.95 9.51
N PHE A 43 -2.26 -5.10 9.38
CA PHE A 43 -2.79 -6.43 9.69
C PHE A 43 -1.62 -7.37 9.93
N ASP A 44 -1.88 -8.53 10.53
CA ASP A 44 -0.82 -9.49 10.85
C ASP A 44 -0.05 -9.94 9.60
N GLY A 45 1.29 -9.95 9.70
CA GLY A 45 2.18 -10.31 8.59
C GLY A 45 2.22 -9.32 7.42
N ALA A 46 1.59 -8.15 7.51
CA ALA A 46 1.61 -7.16 6.43
C ALA A 46 3.04 -6.76 6.05
N THR A 47 3.37 -6.84 4.76
CA THR A 47 4.68 -6.47 4.19
C THR A 47 4.48 -5.64 2.94
N TYR A 48 5.29 -4.59 2.79
CA TYR A 48 5.34 -3.76 1.59
C TYR A 48 6.76 -3.25 1.36
N ARG A 49 7.04 -2.87 0.11
CA ARG A 49 8.31 -2.27 -0.30
C ARG A 49 8.36 -0.79 0.07
N THR A 50 9.50 -0.34 0.59
CA THR A 50 9.76 1.08 0.91
C THR A 50 10.56 1.78 -0.18
N ASP A 51 10.98 1.10 -1.23
CA ASP A 51 11.87 1.58 -2.28
C ASP A 51 11.17 1.85 -3.63
N ILE A 52 9.83 1.82 -3.66
CA ILE A 52 9.06 2.08 -4.89
C ILE A 52 9.21 3.57 -5.30
N GLY A 53 9.67 3.81 -6.53
CA GLY A 53 9.84 5.16 -7.06
C GLY A 53 11.11 5.87 -6.58
N ILE A 54 12.10 5.15 -6.04
CA ILE A 54 13.46 5.68 -5.86
C ILE A 54 14.16 5.68 -7.23
N PRO A 55 14.74 6.81 -7.70
CA PRO A 55 15.55 6.84 -8.90
C PRO A 55 16.71 5.85 -8.81
N VAL A 56 16.99 5.14 -9.91
CA VAL A 56 18.16 4.27 -10.02
C VAL A 56 19.29 5.11 -10.63
N GLU A 57 20.46 5.11 -10.00
CA GLU A 57 21.69 5.65 -10.61
C GLU A 57 22.24 4.71 -11.69
#